data_AF-A0A3P8JWH7-F1
#
_entry.id   AF-A0A3P8JWH7-F1
#
_cell.length_a   1.000
_cell.length_b   1.000
_cell.length_c   1.000
_cell.angle_alpha   90.00
_cell.angle_beta   90.00
_cell.angle_gamma   90.00
#
_symmetry.space_group_name_H-M   'P 1'
#
loop_
_entity.id
_entity.type
_entity.pdbx_description
1 polymer ?
#
loop_
_entity_poly.entity_id
_entity_poly.type
_entity_poly.pdbx_seq_one_letter_code
_entity_poly.pdbx_strand_id
1 'polypeptide(L)'
;MRNGGGPACLRLRVALNHAEAGGGESHSLMDDARYLQLTQWVEKHYRDRLHARDLADPQLLSEVYQALDELTQILRLGCIYDFQR
;
A
#
# COMPACT_ATOMS: atom_id res chain seq x y z
N MET A 1 -11.61 -15.04 0.61
CA MET A 1 -11.24 -15.13 2.05
C MET A 1 -10.34 -16.35 2.33
N ARG A 2 -9.25 -16.56 1.57
CA ARG A 2 -8.41 -17.77 1.71
C ARG A 2 -7.53 -17.78 2.97
N ASN A 3 -7.30 -16.60 3.57
CA ASN A 3 -6.60 -16.43 4.84
C ASN A 3 -7.53 -15.85 5.95
N GLY A 4 -8.82 -16.20 5.93
CA GLY A 4 -9.77 -15.84 7.00
C GLY A 4 -10.22 -14.37 7.08
N GLY A 5 -9.67 -13.47 6.26
CA GLY A 5 -10.09 -12.06 6.21
C GLY A 5 -11.28 -11.81 5.29
N GLY A 6 -12.34 -11.21 5.84
CA GLY A 6 -13.50 -10.70 5.10
C GLY A 6 -13.54 -9.17 5.00
N PRO A 7 -14.62 -8.58 4.45
CA PRO A 7 -14.71 -7.14 4.22
C PRO A 7 -14.45 -6.30 5.47
N ALA A 8 -14.96 -6.73 6.63
CA ALA A 8 -14.75 -6.01 7.89
C ALA A 8 -13.29 -6.10 8.41
N CYS A 9 -12.57 -7.18 8.08
CA CYS A 9 -11.18 -7.38 8.50
C CYS A 9 -10.20 -6.50 7.73
N LEU A 10 -10.58 -6.00 6.54
CA LEU A 10 -9.75 -5.18 5.66
C LEU A 10 -9.91 -3.67 5.90
N ARG A 11 -10.67 -3.25 6.92
CA ARG A 11 -10.93 -1.84 7.18
C ARG A 11 -10.89 -1.47 8.65
N LEU A 12 -10.32 -0.30 8.93
CA LEU A 12 -10.43 0.39 10.20
C LEU A 12 -11.51 1.49 10.06
N ARG A 13 -12.51 1.48 10.95
CA ARG A 13 -13.50 2.58 11.02
C ARG A 13 -12.96 3.64 11.97
N VAL A 14 -12.77 4.85 11.46
CA VAL A 14 -12.37 6.02 12.25
C VAL A 14 -13.46 7.07 12.06
N ALA A 15 -14.13 7.45 13.15
CA ALA A 15 -15.12 8.52 13.13
C ALA A 15 -14.39 9.87 13.18
N LEU A 16 -14.71 10.77 12.25
CA LEU A 16 -14.10 12.10 12.14
C LEU A 16 -15.21 13.15 12.02
N ASN A 17 -15.02 14.29 12.67
CA ASN A 17 -15.82 15.49 12.42
C ASN A 17 -15.24 16.28 11.23
N HIS A 18 -15.93 17.35 10.78
CA HIS A 18 -15.52 18.11 9.60
C HIS A 18 -14.16 18.80 9.76
N ALA A 19 -13.78 19.24 10.97
CA ALA A 19 -12.48 19.84 11.22
C ALA A 19 -11.36 18.79 11.14
N GLU A 20 -11.60 17.59 11.65
CA GLU A 20 -10.66 16.46 11.58
C GLU A 20 -10.51 15.93 10.14
N ALA A 21 -11.61 15.89 9.37
CA ALA A 21 -11.58 15.48 7.97
C ALA A 21 -10.97 16.54 7.04
N GLY A 22 -11.10 17.83 7.38
CA GLY A 22 -10.55 18.95 6.62
C GLY A 22 -9.09 19.29 6.96
N GLY A 23 -8.49 18.56 7.90
CA GLY A 23 -7.10 18.73 8.34
C GLY A 23 -6.08 18.24 7.31
N GLY A 24 -6.03 18.90 6.13
CA GLY A 24 -5.02 18.72 5.09
C GLY A 24 -5.37 17.72 3.97
N GLU A 25 -4.65 17.83 2.85
CA GLU A 25 -4.72 16.86 1.75
C GLU A 25 -4.14 15.52 2.20
N SER A 26 -5.00 14.64 2.71
CA SER A 26 -4.58 13.27 2.99
C SER A 26 -4.46 12.49 1.69
N HIS A 27 -3.23 12.27 1.25
CA HIS A 27 -2.91 11.45 0.07
C HIS A 27 -3.23 9.96 0.25
N SER A 28 -3.73 9.57 1.43
CA SER A 28 -4.26 8.23 1.71
C SER A 28 -5.79 8.12 1.52
N LEU A 29 -6.50 9.24 1.35
CA LEU A 29 -7.91 9.19 0.97
C LEU A 29 -8.06 8.70 -0.46
N MET A 30 -9.12 7.92 -0.68
CA MET A 30 -9.41 7.33 -1.98
C MET A 30 -10.21 8.30 -2.84
N ASP A 31 -9.74 8.49 -4.06
CA ASP A 31 -10.44 9.11 -5.19
C ASP A 31 -10.11 8.34 -6.48
N ASP A 32 -10.69 8.74 -7.61
CA ASP A 32 -10.49 8.04 -8.89
C ASP A 32 -9.03 8.07 -9.37
N ALA A 33 -8.32 9.17 -9.13
CA ALA A 33 -6.92 9.30 -9.52
C ALA A 33 -6.02 8.38 -8.67
N ARG A 34 -6.28 8.32 -7.36
CA ARG A 34 -5.60 7.46 -6.40
C ARG A 34 -5.85 6.00 -6.71
N TYR A 35 -7.09 5.65 -7.00
CA TYR A 35 -7.46 4.29 -7.41
C TYR A 35 -6.64 3.86 -8.63
N LEU A 36 -6.66 4.66 -9.70
CA LEU A 36 -5.93 4.33 -10.92
C LEU A 36 -4.41 4.22 -10.69
N GLN A 37 -3.83 5.15 -9.93
CA GLN A 37 -2.40 5.14 -9.62
C GLN A 37 -2.00 3.90 -8.81
N LEU A 38 -2.79 3.52 -7.80
CA LEU A 38 -2.52 2.34 -6.99
C LEU A 38 -2.73 1.05 -7.78
N THR A 39 -3.74 0.97 -8.64
CA THR A 39 -3.92 -0.19 -9.53
C THR A 39 -2.73 -0.34 -10.48
N GLN A 40 -2.27 0.74 -11.13
CA GLN A 40 -1.09 0.68 -11.99
C GLN A 40 0.17 0.26 -11.23
N TRP A 41 0.34 0.74 -9.99
CA TRP A 41 1.43 0.33 -9.13
C TRP A 41 1.35 -1.16 -8.77
N VAL A 42 0.15 -1.70 -8.50
CA VAL A 42 -0.05 -3.14 -8.29
C VAL A 42 0.32 -3.94 -9.54
N GLU A 43 -0.22 -3.58 -10.70
CA GLU A 43 0.06 -4.26 -11.98
C GLU A 43 1.55 -4.25 -12.34
N LYS A 44 2.29 -3.20 -11.93
CA LYS A 44 3.74 -3.10 -12.15
C LYS A 44 4.55 -4.01 -11.23
N HIS A 45 4.16 -4.16 -9.96
CA HIS A 45 5.02 -4.75 -8.92
C HIS A 45 4.58 -6.12 -8.40
N TYR A 46 3.30 -6.50 -8.55
CA TYR A 46 2.80 -7.74 -7.98
C TYR A 46 3.01 -8.91 -8.95
N ARG A 47 3.50 -10.03 -8.41
CA ARG A 47 3.55 -11.30 -9.13
C ARG A 47 2.17 -11.94 -9.16
N ASP A 48 1.76 -12.50 -10.30
CA ASP A 48 0.49 -13.24 -10.43
C ASP A 48 0.44 -14.51 -9.56
N ARG A 49 1.60 -15.03 -9.18
CA ARG A 49 1.75 -16.23 -8.35
C ARG A 49 2.92 -16.05 -7.38
N LEU A 50 2.72 -16.46 -6.13
CA LEU A 50 3.74 -16.47 -5.09
C LEU A 50 3.58 -17.74 -4.24
N HIS A 51 4.66 -18.49 -4.08
CA HIS A 51 4.76 -19.67 -3.25
C HIS A 51 5.77 -19.45 -2.11
N ALA A 52 5.67 -20.24 -1.04
CA ALA A 52 6.55 -20.09 0.13
C ALA A 52 8.05 -20.21 -0.21
N ARG A 53 8.42 -21.04 -1.18
CA ARG A 53 9.81 -21.19 -1.64
C ARG A 53 10.35 -19.94 -2.33
N ASP A 54 9.47 -19.13 -2.94
CA ASP A 54 9.86 -17.93 -3.66
C ASP A 54 10.29 -16.82 -2.68
N LEU A 55 9.94 -16.94 -1.40
CA LEU A 55 10.42 -16.05 -0.33
C LEU A 55 11.94 -16.15 -0.10
N ALA A 56 12.59 -17.21 -0.57
CA ALA A 56 14.03 -17.36 -0.49
C ALA A 56 14.77 -16.65 -1.65
N ASP A 57 14.04 -16.14 -2.65
CA ASP A 57 14.61 -15.43 -3.79
C ASP A 57 15.03 -14.01 -3.37
N PRO A 58 16.33 -13.66 -3.38
CA PRO A 58 16.78 -12.31 -3.03
C PRO A 58 16.23 -11.24 -3.98
N GLN A 59 15.86 -11.60 -5.21
CA GLN A 59 15.26 -10.66 -6.16
C GLN A 59 13.90 -10.15 -5.66
N LEU A 60 13.11 -11.01 -4.98
CA LEU A 60 11.84 -10.61 -4.39
C LEU A 60 12.02 -9.50 -3.34
N LEU A 61 13.11 -9.55 -2.56
CA LEU A 61 13.38 -8.52 -1.57
C LEU A 61 13.62 -7.15 -2.23
N SER A 62 14.43 -7.12 -3.29
CA SER A 62 14.70 -5.89 -4.05
C SER A 62 13.43 -5.33 -4.70
N GLU A 63 12.59 -6.20 -5.28
CA GLU A 63 11.29 -5.81 -5.84
C GLU A 63 10.37 -5.20 -4.77
N VAL A 64 10.27 -5.81 -3.59
CA VAL A 64 9.46 -5.31 -2.47
C VAL A 64 9.95 -3.95 -1.97
N TYR A 65 11.27 -3.76 -1.82
CA TYR A 65 11.82 -2.48 -1.38
C TYR A 65 11.56 -1.38 -2.40
N GLN A 66 11.74 -1.65 -3.68
CA GLN A 66 11.40 -0.69 -4.74
C GLN A 66 9.91 -0.36 -4.74
N ALA A 67 9.05 -1.37 -4.65
CA ALA A 67 7.61 -1.18 -4.62
C ALA A 67 7.17 -0.32 -3.43
N LEU A 68 7.67 -0.62 -2.22
CA LEU A 68 7.35 0.14 -1.01
C LEU A 68 7.87 1.57 -1.06
N ASP A 69 9.07 1.79 -1.63
CA ASP A 69 9.60 3.13 -1.80
C ASP A 69 8.71 3.96 -2.73
N GLU A 70 8.37 3.44 -3.91
CA GLU A 70 7.43 4.08 -4.84
C GLU A 70 6.06 4.34 -4.17
N LEU A 71 5.54 3.41 -3.36
CA LEU A 71 4.27 3.57 -2.66
C LEU A 71 4.30 4.70 -1.63
N THR A 72 5.39 4.84 -0.87
CA THR A 72 5.51 5.95 0.09
C THR A 72 5.58 7.31 -0.59
N GLN A 73 6.14 7.38 -1.81
CA GLN A 73 6.12 8.57 -2.63
C GLN A 73 4.71 8.87 -3.16
N ILE A 74 3.99 7.86 -3.66
CA ILE A 74 2.59 7.97 -4.09
C ILE A 74 1.74 8.57 -2.96
N LEU A 75 1.85 8.01 -1.76
CA LEU A 75 1.06 8.38 -0.58
C LEU A 75 1.63 9.55 0.23
N ARG A 76 2.77 10.13 -0.19
CA ARG A 76 3.51 11.21 0.48
C ARG A 76 3.76 10.98 1.98
N LEU A 77 4.19 9.76 2.33
CA LEU A 77 4.41 9.35 3.72
C LEU A 77 5.82 9.67 4.24
N GLY A 78 6.76 9.98 3.33
CA GLY A 78 8.18 10.07 3.67
C GLY A 78 8.80 8.70 3.98
N CYS A 79 9.97 8.69 4.62
CA CYS A 79 10.71 7.47 4.96
C CYS A 79 10.16 6.79 6.22
N ILE A 80 9.05 6.06 6.06
CA ILE A 80 8.40 5.34 7.17
C ILE A 80 8.95 3.93 7.39
N TYR A 81 9.56 3.32 6.38
CA TYR A 81 10.17 2.00 6.49
C TYR A 81 11.66 2.11 6.85
N ASP A 82 12.18 1.14 7.60
CA ASP A 82 13.55 1.18 8.09
C ASP A 82 14.61 1.12 6.98
N PHE A 83 14.33 0.46 5.85
CA PHE A 83 15.26 0.39 4.71
C PHE A 83 15.42 1.73 3.96
N GLN A 84 14.56 2.72 4.24
CA GLN A 84 14.59 4.05 3.61
C GLN A 84 15.42 5.07 4.40
N ARG A 85 16.10 4.64 5.48
CA ARG A 85 16.89 5.49 6.38
C ARG A 85 18.38 5.23 6.22
#